data_AF-A0A7C2EJH0-F1
#
_entry.id   AF-A0A7C2EJH0-F1
#
_cell.length_a   1.000
_cell.length_b   1.000
_cell.length_c   1.000
_cell.angle_alpha   90.00
_cell.angle_beta   90.00
_cell.angle_gamma   90.00
#
_symmetry.space_group_name_H-M   'P 1'
#
loop_
_entity.id
_entity.type
_entity.pdbx_description
1 polymer ?
#
loop_
_entity_poly.entity_id
_entity_poly.type
_entity_poly.pdbx_seq_one_letter_code
_entity_poly.pdbx_strand_id
1 'polypeptide(L)'
;MRPRRIRSNIYLPVVRFGVVSSDWKFVLAATILGYGIPFWLDLKLWRVPLELWTGILAAALSIAFFNFVRIGRRPFWLQHHLRAFTESPNKRRTLPRDLLQRPRRSWMKQGA
;
A
#
# COMPACT_ATOMS: atom_id res chain seq x y z
N MET A 1 -12.11 32.69 7.32
CA MET A 1 -11.46 32.02 6.17
C MET A 1 -12.53 31.45 5.25
N ARG A 2 -12.61 31.87 3.97
CA ARG A 2 -13.55 31.30 3.00
C ARG A 2 -13.07 29.89 2.57
N PRO A 3 -13.94 28.87 2.53
CA PRO A 3 -13.56 27.56 2.01
C PRO A 3 -13.28 27.66 0.50
N ARG A 4 -12.06 27.33 0.07
CA ARG A 4 -11.74 27.22 -1.37
C ARG A 4 -12.38 25.94 -1.91
N ARG A 5 -12.97 26.02 -3.11
CA ARG A 5 -13.41 24.85 -3.88
C ARG A 5 -12.19 23.99 -4.19
N ILE A 6 -12.15 22.77 -3.66
CA ILE A 6 -11.12 21.78 -3.95
C ILE A 6 -11.33 21.31 -5.39
N ARG A 7 -10.34 21.47 -6.28
CA ARG A 7 -10.40 20.92 -7.64
C ARG A 7 -10.29 19.39 -7.57
N SER A 8 -11.28 18.69 -8.10
CA SER A 8 -11.33 17.22 -8.14
C SER A 8 -10.19 16.59 -8.96
N ASN A 9 -9.60 17.33 -9.89
CA ASN A 9 -8.65 16.78 -10.86
C ASN A 9 -7.25 16.46 -10.29
N ILE A 10 -6.95 16.79 -9.03
CA ILE A 10 -5.68 16.43 -8.38
C ILE A 10 -5.70 14.96 -7.92
N TYR A 11 -6.89 14.35 -7.80
CA TYR A 11 -7.08 13.05 -7.16
C TYR A 11 -7.47 11.92 -8.10
N LEU A 12 -7.55 12.13 -9.42
CA LEU A 12 -7.81 11.03 -10.35
C LEU A 12 -6.52 10.21 -10.50
N PRO A 13 -6.48 8.96 -9.99
CA PRO A 13 -5.29 8.15 -10.18
C PRO A 13 -5.11 7.82 -11.65
N VAL A 14 -3.89 7.99 -12.15
CA VAL A 14 -3.51 7.48 -13.46
C VAL A 14 -3.60 5.96 -13.44
N VAL A 15 -4.44 5.40 -14.30
CA VAL A 15 -4.62 3.96 -14.46
C VAL A 15 -3.83 3.51 -15.68
N ARG A 16 -2.95 2.53 -15.52
CA ARG A 16 -2.22 1.87 -16.61
C ARG A 16 -2.63 0.41 -16.65
N PHE A 17 -3.11 -0.08 -17.80
CA PHE A 17 -3.62 -1.45 -17.96
C PHE A 17 -4.67 -1.87 -16.92
N GLY A 18 -5.58 -0.96 -16.55
CA GLY A 18 -6.59 -1.24 -15.51
C GLY A 18 -6.06 -1.24 -14.07
N VAL A 19 -4.75 -1.01 -13.85
CA VAL A 19 -4.13 -0.93 -12.53
C VAL A 19 -3.80 0.53 -12.17
N VAL A 20 -4.20 0.94 -10.97
CA VAL A 20 -3.92 2.27 -10.42
C VAL A 20 -2.40 2.42 -10.22
N SER A 21 -1.82 3.58 -10.55
CA SER A 21 -0.37 3.80 -10.42
C SER A 21 0.20 3.50 -9.03
N SER A 22 -0.60 3.64 -7.97
CA SER A 22 -0.20 3.29 -6.59
C SER A 22 -0.02 1.78 -6.35
N ASP A 23 -0.72 0.95 -7.11
CA ASP A 23 -0.78 -0.51 -6.92
C ASP A 23 0.29 -1.25 -7.75
N TRP A 24 0.93 -0.55 -8.70
CA TRP A 24 2.01 -1.09 -9.54
C TRP A 24 3.19 -1.65 -8.75
N LYS A 25 3.47 -1.11 -7.56
CA LYS A 25 4.50 -1.66 -6.67
C LYS A 25 4.22 -3.11 -6.27
N PHE A 26 2.95 -3.48 -6.11
CA PHE A 26 2.57 -4.86 -5.77
C PHE A 26 2.64 -5.77 -6.98
N VAL A 27 2.29 -5.27 -8.16
CA VAL A 27 2.49 -5.98 -9.43
C VAL A 27 3.97 -6.29 -9.64
N LEU A 28 4.83 -5.28 -9.51
CA LEU A 28 6.28 -5.44 -9.61
C LEU A 28 6.83 -6.41 -8.56
N ALA A 29 6.40 -6.29 -7.30
CA ALA A 29 6.82 -7.22 -6.26
C ALA A 29 6.40 -8.67 -6.57
N ALA A 30 5.17 -8.88 -7.03
CA ALA A 30 4.68 -10.21 -7.43
C ALA A 30 5.46 -10.77 -8.63
N THR A 31 5.79 -9.94 -9.62
CA THR A 31 6.62 -10.35 -10.76
C THR A 31 8.04 -10.71 -10.32
N ILE A 32 8.66 -9.92 -9.44
CA ILE A 32 9.99 -10.22 -8.89
C ILE A 32 9.97 -11.53 -8.11
N LEU A 33 8.94 -11.78 -7.30
CA LEU A 33 8.80 -13.05 -6.59
C LEU A 33 8.56 -14.21 -7.56
N GLY A 34 7.67 -14.03 -8.55
CA GLY A 34 7.36 -15.07 -9.53
C GLY A 34 8.53 -15.43 -10.44
N TYR A 35 9.43 -14.50 -10.71
CA TYR A 35 10.70 -14.76 -11.39
C TYR A 35 11.78 -15.30 -10.43
N GLY A 36 11.85 -14.76 -9.22
CA GLY A 36 12.87 -15.10 -8.22
C GLY A 36 12.71 -16.49 -7.63
N ILE A 37 11.48 -16.94 -7.35
CA ILE A 37 11.20 -18.28 -6.82
C ILE A 37 11.78 -19.40 -7.71
N PRO A 38 11.50 -19.46 -9.02
CA PRO A 38 12.03 -20.50 -9.89
C PRO A 38 13.54 -20.38 -10.11
N PHE A 39 14.09 -19.17 -10.08
CA PHE A 39 15.53 -18.93 -10.10
C PHE A 39 16.23 -19.50 -8.84
N TRP A 40 15.69 -19.22 -7.65
CA TRP A 40 16.24 -19.70 -6.38
C TRP A 40 16.12 -21.21 -6.21
N LEU A 41 15.08 -21.81 -6.77
CA LEU A 41 14.81 -23.25 -6.66
C LEU A 41 15.42 -24.06 -7.82
N ASP A 42 16.17 -23.42 -8.72
CA ASP A 42 16.73 -24.00 -9.97
C ASP A 42 15.72 -24.92 -10.69
N LEU A 43 14.47 -24.46 -10.77
CA LEU A 43 13.36 -25.25 -11.28
C LEU A 43 13.46 -25.38 -12.80
N LYS A 44 13.98 -26.53 -13.24
CA LYS A 44 14.06 -26.94 -14.64
C LYS A 44 12.95 -27.94 -14.93
N LEU A 45 11.91 -27.51 -15.64
CA LEU A 45 10.92 -28.44 -16.18
C LEU A 45 11.43 -28.88 -17.56
N TRP A 46 11.68 -30.18 -17.74
CA TRP A 46 11.98 -30.74 -19.07
C TRP A 46 13.12 -30.04 -19.82
N ARG A 47 14.20 -29.66 -19.11
CA ARG A 47 15.42 -29.06 -19.69
C ARG A 47 15.24 -27.63 -20.23
N VAL A 48 14.07 -27.02 -20.05
CA VAL A 48 13.79 -25.62 -20.41
C VAL A 48 13.85 -24.76 -19.15
N PRO A 49 14.59 -23.64 -19.16
CA PRO A 49 14.57 -22.69 -18.04
C PRO A 49 13.18 -22.08 -17.92
N LEU A 50 12.49 -22.38 -16.81
CA LEU A 50 11.11 -21.93 -16.57
C LEU A 50 10.98 -20.48 -16.16
N GLU A 51 12.11 -19.82 -15.93
CA GLU A 51 12.24 -18.45 -15.43
C GLU A 51 11.46 -17.44 -16.29
N LEU A 52 11.50 -17.60 -17.61
CA LEU A 52 10.78 -16.71 -18.52
C LEU A 52 9.26 -16.92 -18.46
N TRP A 53 8.80 -18.17 -18.47
CA TRP A 53 7.37 -18.49 -18.44
C TRP A 53 6.72 -18.10 -17.12
N THR A 54 7.40 -18.39 -16.02
CA THR A 54 6.96 -18.06 -14.66
C THR A 54 6.92 -16.55 -14.44
N GLY A 55 7.91 -15.79 -14.92
CA GLY A 55 7.90 -14.33 -14.87
C GLY A 55 6.71 -13.72 -15.63
N ILE A 56 6.45 -14.19 -16.86
CA ILE A 56 5.32 -13.72 -17.69
C ILE A 56 3.99 -14.09 -17.03
N LEU A 57 3.83 -15.34 -16.59
CA LEU A 57 2.62 -15.79 -15.90
C LEU A 57 2.40 -15.03 -14.59
N ALA A 58 3.44 -14.75 -13.82
CA ALA A 58 3.33 -13.99 -12.58
C ALA A 58 2.87 -12.54 -12.83
N ALA A 59 3.42 -11.88 -13.86
CA ALA A 59 2.97 -10.55 -14.26
C ALA A 59 1.51 -10.56 -14.72
N ALA A 60 1.15 -11.49 -15.61
CA ALA A 60 -0.21 -11.63 -16.14
C ALA A 60 -1.22 -11.95 -15.02
N LEU A 61 -0.90 -12.91 -14.14
CA LEU A 61 -1.73 -13.27 -12.99
C LEU A 61 -1.87 -12.11 -12.01
N SER A 62 -0.81 -11.35 -11.75
CA SER A 62 -0.89 -10.19 -10.88
C SER A 62 -1.82 -9.13 -11.46
N ILE A 63 -1.68 -8.79 -12.74
CA ILE A 63 -2.58 -7.86 -13.43
C ILE A 63 -4.02 -8.37 -13.42
N ALA A 64 -4.24 -9.65 -13.74
CA ALA A 64 -5.55 -10.28 -13.75
C ALA A 64 -6.18 -10.28 -12.35
N PHE A 65 -5.41 -10.58 -11.31
CA PHE A 65 -5.84 -10.53 -9.92
C PHE A 65 -6.26 -9.12 -9.50
N PHE A 66 -5.44 -8.10 -9.80
CA PHE A 66 -5.81 -6.72 -9.50
C PHE A 66 -7.04 -6.25 -10.28
N ASN A 67 -7.19 -6.68 -11.52
CA ASN A 67 -8.37 -6.36 -12.33
C ASN A 67 -9.64 -7.06 -11.79
N PHE A 68 -9.52 -8.33 -11.42
CA PHE A 68 -10.60 -9.11 -10.82
C PHE A 68 -11.05 -8.54 -9.46
N VAL A 69 -10.11 -8.26 -8.56
CA VAL A 69 -10.39 -7.67 -7.24
C VAL A 69 -11.02 -6.28 -7.38
N ARG A 70 -10.70 -5.55 -8.45
CA ARG A 70 -11.24 -4.22 -8.72
C ARG A 70 -12.71 -4.25 -9.16
N ILE A 71 -13.20 -5.35 -9.72
CA ILE A 71 -14.58 -5.47 -10.23
C ILE A 71 -15.66 -5.30 -9.16
N GLY A 72 -15.30 -5.32 -7.86
CA GLY A 72 -16.22 -5.06 -6.76
C GLY A 72 -15.70 -4.15 -5.65
N ARG A 73 -14.52 -3.50 -5.79
CA ARG A 73 -13.91 -2.73 -4.69
C ARG A 73 -13.50 -1.31 -5.09
N ARG A 74 -13.60 -0.39 -4.13
CA ARG A 74 -13.22 1.03 -4.30
C ARG A 74 -11.72 1.17 -4.59
N PRO A 75 -11.30 2.22 -5.34
CA PRO A 75 -9.88 2.49 -5.60
C PRO A 75 -9.08 2.63 -4.28
N PHE A 76 -7.81 2.22 -4.28
CA PHE A 76 -6.89 2.23 -3.11
C PHE A 76 -7.22 1.26 -1.97
N TRP A 77 -8.16 0.33 -2.16
CA TRP A 77 -8.57 -0.61 -1.10
C TRP A 77 -7.39 -1.38 -0.48
N LEU A 78 -6.48 -1.90 -1.31
CA LEU A 78 -5.36 -2.72 -0.84
C LEU A 78 -4.37 -1.93 0.02
N GLN A 79 -4.07 -0.69 -0.39
CA GLN A 79 -3.22 0.21 0.39
C GLN A 79 -3.87 0.57 1.73
N HIS A 80 -5.18 0.82 1.76
CA HIS A 80 -5.91 1.09 2.99
C HIS A 80 -5.93 -0.12 3.92
N HIS A 81 -6.09 -1.33 3.37
CA HIS A 81 -6.11 -2.55 4.16
C HIS A 81 -4.72 -2.84 4.77
N LEU A 82 -3.66 -2.70 3.97
CA LEU A 82 -2.28 -2.83 4.47
C LEU A 82 -1.93 -1.74 5.49
N ARG A 83 -2.38 -0.50 5.29
CA ARG A 83 -2.22 0.55 6.31
C ARG A 83 -2.99 0.20 7.58
N ALA A 84 -4.22 -0.30 7.49
CA ALA A 84 -4.98 -0.70 8.66
C ALA A 84 -4.30 -1.84 9.44
N PHE A 85 -3.59 -2.75 8.76
CA PHE A 85 -2.80 -3.80 9.42
C PHE A 85 -1.51 -3.29 10.06
N THR A 86 -0.86 -2.29 9.45
CA THR A 86 0.47 -1.81 9.90
C THR A 86 0.40 -0.58 10.82
N GLU A 87 -0.68 0.18 10.74
CA GLU A 87 -0.86 1.41 11.49
C GLU A 87 -1.57 1.10 12.81
N SER A 88 -0.89 1.37 13.92
CA SER A 88 -1.47 1.28 15.26
C SER A 88 -2.74 2.13 15.34
N PRO A 89 -3.81 1.67 16.04
CA PRO A 89 -5.07 2.39 16.19
C PRO A 89 -4.92 3.83 16.69
N ASN A 90 -3.79 4.17 17.31
CA ASN A 90 -3.62 5.40 18.07
C ASN A 90 -2.46 6.27 17.53
N LYS A 91 -2.59 6.72 16.29
CA LYS A 91 -1.82 7.85 15.75
C LYS A 91 -2.68 9.10 15.65
N ARG A 92 -3.32 9.48 16.76
CA ARG A 92 -3.91 10.82 16.85
C ARG A 92 -2.80 11.81 17.18
N ARG A 93 -2.69 12.89 16.40
CA ARG A 93 -1.93 14.07 16.84
C ARG A 93 -2.60 14.60 18.10
N THR A 94 -1.83 14.78 19.18
CA THR A 94 -2.32 15.42 20.41
C THR A 94 -2.97 16.74 20.06
N LEU A 95 -4.26 16.88 20.37
CA LEU A 95 -4.94 18.15 20.20
C LEU A 95 -4.52 19.11 21.33
N PRO A 96 -4.58 20.43 21.11
CA PRO A 96 -4.31 21.41 22.16
C PRO A 96 -5.16 21.20 23.43
N ARG A 97 -6.36 20.62 23.30
CA ARG A 97 -7.22 20.23 24.43
C ARG A 97 -6.66 19.08 25.27
N ASP A 98 -5.92 18.15 24.65
CA ASP A 98 -5.33 17.01 25.36
C ASP A 98 -4.14 17.45 26.24
N LEU A 99 -3.55 18.63 25.97
CA LEU A 99 -2.52 19.24 26.81
C LEU A 99 -3.08 19.79 28.14
N LEU A 100 -4.35 20.23 28.14
CA LEU A 100 -5.00 20.79 29.34
C LEU A 100 -5.35 19.72 30.37
N GLN A 101 -5.55 18.47 29.94
CA GLN A 101 -5.87 17.33 30.81
C GLN A 101 -4.62 16.56 31.28
N ARG A 102 -3.41 16.98 30.90
CA ARG A 102 -2.20 16.32 31.41
C ARG A 102 -2.06 16.60 32.91
N PRO A 103 -1.93 15.56 33.76
CA PRO A 103 -1.66 15.77 35.16
C PRO A 103 -0.38 16.60 35.31
N ARG A 104 -0.48 17.69 36.08
CA ARG A 104 0.62 18.62 36.34
C ARG A 104 1.78 17.81 36.93
N ARG A 105 2.82 17.59 36.13
CA ARG A 105 3.91 16.68 36.49
C ARG A 105 4.58 17.21 37.77
N SER A 106 4.61 16.38 38.82
CA SER A 106 5.00 16.74 40.20
C SER A 106 6.44 17.21 40.42
N TRP A 107 7.29 17.17 39.38
CA TRP A 107 8.68 17.60 39.40
C TRP A 107 8.88 19.08 39.03
N MET A 108 7.85 19.76 38.49
CA MET A 108 7.82 21.22 38.47
C MET A 108 7.35 21.74 39.84
N LYS A 109 8.17 21.54 40.88
CA LYS A 109 8.10 22.40 42.06
C LYS A 109 8.66 23.75 41.63
N GLN A 110 7.77 24.71 41.40
CA GLN A 110 8.15 26.12 41.25
C GLN A 110 8.93 26.50 42.50
N GLY A 111 10.20 26.89 42.31
CA GLY A 111 10.98 27.58 43.32
C GLY A 111 10.25 28.84 43.75
N ALA A 112 10.35 29.11 45.04
CA ALA A 112 9.79 30.24 45.77
C ALA A 112 10.10 31.60 45.13
#